data_AF-B3F954-F1
#
_entry.id   AF-B3F954-F1
#
_cell.length_a   1.000
_cell.length_b   1.000
_cell.length_c   1.000
_cell.angle_alpha   90.00
_cell.angle_beta   90.00
_cell.angle_gamma   90.00
#
_symmetry.space_group_name_H-M   'P 1'
#
loop_
_entity.id
_entity.type
_entity.pdbx_description
1 polymer ?
#
loop_
_entity_poly.entity_id
_entity_poly.type
_entity_poly.pdbx_seq_one_letter_code
_entity_poly.pdbx_strand_id
1 'polypeptide(L)'
;DPAAPVNRGLNCIKGYFNAKIMYGADRLTQPLLRVGSDGKFDKHGKFAPISWERAFDEMEFHTKKALKHGGPESVGVFSSGQYTIMEGYAAQKMMKAGFRSNAFDPNARRCMASAVVGFYQTFGVDEPSGCYDDIELTDTVISWGSNMAEMHPILWSRVTDRKLSDPDRVKVISIQTYTHRTSDLADTEILFSPNTDTALWNYVAREIVYNHPDAIDWNFIKKHIVFAAGPVNIGYGMRRKGEKSLVDGKYTELEMETISKEMSKKVSAKEAPALAPYGYKEGDVMENTAGTLKHWEISFEDYKKSLAPYTLDYTAKIVKGDPDEDIN
;
A
#
# COMPACT_ATOMS: atom_id res chain seq x y z
N ASP A 1 -23.24 -13.66 -12.17
CA ASP A 1 -23.22 -14.93 -12.91
C ASP A 1 -23.23 -16.05 -11.89
N PRO A 2 -24.28 -16.89 -11.84
CA PRO A 2 -24.35 -18.06 -10.95
C PRO A 2 -23.20 -19.06 -11.13
N ALA A 3 -22.64 -19.17 -12.34
CA ALA A 3 -21.56 -20.10 -12.65
C ALA A 3 -20.16 -19.56 -12.28
N ALA A 4 -20.04 -18.25 -11.99
CA ALA A 4 -18.75 -17.66 -11.64
C ALA A 4 -18.29 -18.13 -10.25
N PRO A 5 -17.09 -18.74 -10.13
CA PRO A 5 -16.66 -19.42 -8.90
C PRO A 5 -16.38 -18.47 -7.74
N VAL A 6 -16.03 -17.21 -8.04
CA VAL A 6 -15.72 -16.19 -7.03
C VAL A 6 -16.94 -15.86 -6.18
N ASN A 7 -18.09 -15.63 -6.82
CA ASN A 7 -19.27 -15.03 -6.20
C ASN A 7 -20.53 -15.90 -6.26
N ARG A 8 -20.55 -16.98 -7.05
CA ARG A 8 -21.66 -17.94 -7.13
C ARG A 8 -23.03 -17.27 -7.28
N GLY A 9 -23.08 -16.22 -8.11
CA GLY A 9 -24.30 -15.44 -8.37
C GLY A 9 -24.51 -14.20 -7.49
N LEU A 10 -23.78 -14.04 -6.38
CA LEU A 10 -23.93 -12.90 -5.47
C LEU A 10 -23.27 -11.62 -6.01
N ASN A 11 -23.82 -10.48 -5.62
CA ASN A 11 -23.22 -9.16 -5.85
C ASN A 11 -23.34 -8.30 -4.59
N CYS A 12 -22.44 -7.32 -4.46
CA CYS A 12 -22.65 -6.21 -3.54
C CYS A 12 -23.47 -5.10 -4.20
N ILE A 13 -23.85 -4.08 -3.43
CA ILE A 13 -24.67 -2.97 -3.94
C ILE A 13 -24.08 -2.28 -5.18
N LYS A 14 -22.75 -2.13 -5.23
CA LYS A 14 -22.04 -1.54 -6.38
C LYS A 14 -22.22 -2.39 -7.65
N GLY A 15 -22.15 -3.72 -7.50
CA GLY A 15 -22.35 -4.66 -8.61
C GLY A 15 -23.79 -4.68 -9.12
N TYR A 16 -24.79 -4.62 -8.24
CA TYR A 16 -26.21 -4.57 -8.63
C TYR A 16 -26.56 -3.34 -9.47
N PHE A 17 -25.91 -2.19 -9.21
CA PHE A 17 -26.13 -0.96 -9.96
C PHE A 17 -25.15 -0.75 -11.13
N ASN A 18 -24.34 -1.75 -11.48
CA ASN A 18 -23.33 -1.63 -12.53
C ASN A 18 -23.93 -1.20 -13.89
N ALA A 19 -25.17 -1.62 -14.19
CA ALA A 19 -25.86 -1.22 -15.42
C ALA A 19 -26.08 0.31 -15.55
N LYS A 20 -25.98 1.09 -14.47
CA LYS A 20 -26.24 2.54 -14.47
C LYS A 20 -25.00 3.40 -14.70
N ILE A 21 -23.79 2.88 -14.45
CA ILE A 21 -22.55 3.70 -14.41
C ILE A 21 -22.21 4.35 -15.76
N MET A 22 -22.76 3.77 -16.83
CA MET A 22 -22.61 4.23 -18.19
C MET A 22 -23.58 5.36 -18.58
N TYR A 23 -24.57 5.70 -17.76
CA TYR A 23 -25.66 6.59 -18.19
C TYR A 23 -25.75 7.87 -17.35
N GLY A 24 -24.63 8.30 -16.75
CA GLY A 24 -24.51 9.64 -16.18
C GLY A 24 -24.82 10.71 -17.24
N ALA A 25 -25.60 11.72 -16.86
CA ALA A 25 -26.08 12.76 -17.79
C ALA A 25 -24.95 13.62 -18.38
N ASP A 26 -23.79 13.62 -17.75
CA ASP A 26 -22.60 14.40 -18.06
C ASP A 26 -21.49 13.58 -18.74
N ARG A 27 -21.83 12.42 -19.30
CA ARG A 27 -20.87 11.60 -20.08
C ARG A 27 -20.22 12.46 -21.17
N LEU A 28 -18.89 12.50 -21.19
CA LEU A 28 -18.13 13.18 -22.24
C LEU A 28 -18.40 12.53 -23.61
N THR A 29 -18.84 13.34 -24.58
CA THR A 29 -19.19 12.89 -25.94
C THR A 29 -18.29 13.44 -27.03
N GLN A 30 -17.50 14.46 -26.72
CA GLN A 30 -16.57 15.12 -27.65
C GLN A 30 -15.29 15.52 -26.93
N PRO A 31 -14.14 15.61 -27.64
CA PRO A 31 -12.94 16.21 -27.09
C PRO A 31 -13.19 17.66 -26.68
N LEU A 32 -12.61 18.06 -25.54
CA LEU A 32 -12.72 19.40 -24.99
C LEU A 32 -11.32 20.02 -24.87
N LEU A 33 -11.13 21.21 -25.45
CA LEU A 33 -9.89 21.97 -25.37
C LEU A 33 -10.13 23.31 -24.68
N ARG A 34 -9.19 23.76 -23.85
CA ARG A 34 -9.23 25.13 -23.31
C ARG A 34 -8.83 26.10 -24.40
N VAL A 35 -9.72 27.04 -24.72
CA VAL A 35 -9.49 28.02 -25.77
C VAL A 35 -9.68 29.46 -25.29
N GLY A 36 -8.91 30.37 -25.89
CA GLY A 36 -9.07 31.82 -25.75
C GLY A 36 -10.17 32.39 -26.66
N SER A 37 -10.31 33.71 -26.65
CA SER A 37 -11.30 34.41 -27.51
C SER A 37 -11.01 34.29 -29.01
N ASP A 38 -9.76 34.05 -29.39
CA ASP A 38 -9.34 33.80 -30.77
C ASP A 38 -9.51 32.32 -31.20
N GLY A 39 -10.07 31.49 -30.33
CA GLY A 39 -10.32 30.08 -30.57
C GLY A 39 -9.07 29.19 -30.52
N LYS A 40 -7.89 29.72 -30.17
CA LYS A 40 -6.64 28.95 -30.03
C LYS A 40 -6.48 28.37 -28.63
N PHE A 41 -5.60 27.38 -28.48
CA PHE A 41 -5.27 26.83 -27.17
C PHE A 41 -4.80 27.93 -26.19
N ASP A 42 -5.42 27.97 -25.02
CA ASP A 42 -5.03 28.84 -23.91
C ASP A 42 -5.15 28.06 -22.60
N LYS A 43 -4.08 28.00 -21.81
CA LYS A 43 -4.06 27.31 -20.52
C LYS A 43 -5.09 27.86 -19.54
N HIS A 44 -5.42 29.14 -19.65
CA HIS A 44 -6.40 29.85 -18.81
C HIS A 44 -7.77 29.99 -19.48
N GLY A 45 -7.93 29.45 -20.70
CA GLY A 45 -9.17 29.46 -21.45
C GLY A 45 -10.26 28.55 -20.85
N LYS A 46 -11.48 28.72 -21.38
CA LYS A 46 -12.63 27.86 -21.08
C LYS A 46 -12.66 26.66 -22.02
N PHE A 47 -13.21 25.54 -21.55
CA PHE A 47 -13.40 24.37 -22.42
C PHE A 47 -14.39 24.66 -23.53
N ALA A 48 -14.01 24.31 -24.75
CA ALA A 48 -14.87 24.29 -25.92
C ALA A 48 -14.74 22.94 -26.64
N PRO A 49 -15.82 22.43 -27.25
CA PRO A 49 -15.77 21.22 -28.06
C PRO A 49 -14.90 21.42 -29.31
N ILE A 50 -14.12 20.40 -29.65
CA ILE A 50 -13.27 20.37 -30.85
C ILE A 50 -13.34 19.00 -31.54
N SER A 51 -12.84 18.90 -32.77
CA SER A 51 -12.69 17.61 -33.46
C SER A 51 -11.57 16.76 -32.85
N TRP A 52 -11.63 15.45 -33.08
CA TRP A 52 -10.53 14.53 -32.72
C TRP A 52 -9.22 14.87 -33.42
N GLU A 53 -9.27 15.24 -34.71
CA GLU A 53 -8.10 15.68 -35.48
C GLU A 53 -7.40 16.85 -34.77
N ARG A 54 -8.14 17.90 -34.42
CA ARG A 54 -7.58 19.04 -33.70
C ARG A 54 -7.04 18.65 -32.32
N ALA A 55 -7.69 17.73 -31.61
CA ALA A 55 -7.21 17.28 -30.31
C ALA A 55 -5.84 16.60 -30.43
N PHE A 56 -5.66 15.75 -31.45
CA PHE A 56 -4.40 15.09 -31.71
C PHE A 56 -3.33 16.05 -32.24
N ASP A 57 -3.66 17.05 -33.07
CA ASP A 57 -2.71 18.07 -33.54
C ASP A 57 -2.09 18.85 -32.36
N GLU A 58 -2.92 19.28 -31.40
CA GLU A 58 -2.47 19.99 -30.20
C GLU A 58 -1.61 19.06 -29.31
N MET A 59 -2.02 17.80 -29.13
CA MET A 59 -1.24 16.81 -28.39
C MET A 59 0.11 16.54 -29.05
N GLU A 60 0.16 16.41 -30.37
CA GLU A 60 1.40 16.18 -31.14
C GLU A 60 2.34 17.38 -31.00
N PHE A 61 1.84 18.59 -31.22
CA PHE A 61 2.62 19.83 -31.09
C PHE A 61 3.25 19.94 -29.70
N HIS A 62 2.45 19.79 -28.63
CA HIS A 62 2.92 19.91 -27.26
C HIS A 62 3.85 18.76 -26.85
N THR A 63 3.59 17.54 -27.29
CA THR A 63 4.44 16.38 -27.03
C THR A 63 5.81 16.56 -27.69
N LYS A 64 5.86 16.94 -28.98
CA LYS A 64 7.13 17.22 -29.69
C LYS A 64 7.89 18.38 -29.03
N LYS A 65 7.18 19.43 -28.61
CA LYS A 65 7.79 20.56 -27.89
C LYS A 65 8.44 20.11 -26.58
N ALA A 66 7.75 19.31 -25.78
CA ALA A 66 8.27 18.78 -24.51
C ALA A 66 9.49 17.86 -24.75
N LEU A 67 9.38 16.91 -25.68
CA LEU A 67 10.47 16.00 -26.04
C LEU A 67 11.72 16.75 -26.53
N LYS A 68 11.55 17.79 -27.36
CA LYS A 68 12.67 18.62 -27.82
C LYS A 68 13.33 19.40 -26.69
N HIS A 69 12.55 19.85 -25.71
CA HIS A 69 13.06 20.69 -24.62
C HIS A 69 13.77 19.89 -23.52
N GLY A 70 13.16 18.83 -23.02
CA GLY A 70 13.67 18.09 -21.86
C GLY A 70 13.75 16.58 -22.06
N GLY A 71 13.76 16.11 -23.31
CA GLY A 71 13.92 14.70 -23.66
C GLY A 71 12.73 13.82 -23.29
N PRO A 72 12.91 12.49 -23.30
CA PRO A 72 11.83 11.52 -23.08
C PRO A 72 11.03 11.74 -21.79
N GLU A 73 11.70 12.01 -20.66
CA GLU A 73 11.03 12.14 -19.35
C GLU A 73 10.25 13.45 -19.17
N SER A 74 10.20 14.32 -20.19
CA SER A 74 9.32 15.49 -20.21
C SER A 74 7.89 15.18 -20.67
N VAL A 75 7.63 13.94 -21.07
CA VAL A 75 6.29 13.42 -21.39
C VAL A 75 6.01 12.26 -20.44
N GLY A 76 4.84 12.26 -19.81
CA GLY A 76 4.46 11.21 -18.88
C GLY A 76 3.01 10.78 -19.02
N VAL A 77 2.72 9.55 -18.60
CA VAL A 77 1.37 8.98 -18.58
C VAL A 77 1.09 8.45 -17.18
N PHE A 78 0.02 8.97 -16.57
CA PHE A 78 -0.54 8.41 -15.34
C PHE A 78 -1.61 7.39 -15.72
N SER A 79 -1.26 6.11 -15.62
CA SER A 79 -2.11 5.00 -16.09
C SER A 79 -3.05 4.50 -14.99
N SER A 80 -3.78 3.41 -15.26
CA SER A 80 -4.79 2.89 -14.34
C SER A 80 -4.77 1.37 -14.26
N GLY A 81 -4.93 0.82 -13.05
CA GLY A 81 -5.23 -0.60 -12.84
C GLY A 81 -6.64 -1.01 -13.31
N GLN A 82 -7.47 -0.05 -13.74
CA GLN A 82 -8.78 -0.29 -14.35
C GLN A 82 -8.72 -0.37 -15.88
N TYR A 83 -7.53 -0.24 -16.47
CA TYR A 83 -7.36 -0.56 -17.88
C TYR A 83 -7.63 -2.04 -18.14
N THR A 84 -8.09 -2.34 -19.35
CA THR A 84 -7.91 -3.68 -19.90
C THR A 84 -6.41 -3.98 -20.01
N ILE A 85 -6.06 -5.27 -19.99
CA ILE A 85 -4.66 -5.71 -20.14
C ILE A 85 -4.06 -5.14 -21.43
N MET A 86 -4.82 -5.14 -22.52
CA MET A 86 -4.39 -4.66 -23.83
C MET A 86 -4.11 -3.16 -23.85
N GLU A 87 -4.95 -2.33 -23.21
CA GLU A 87 -4.74 -0.89 -23.10
C GLU A 87 -3.46 -0.59 -22.29
N GLY A 88 -3.27 -1.29 -21.17
CA GLY A 88 -2.06 -1.18 -20.36
C GLY A 88 -0.80 -1.54 -21.13
N TYR A 89 -0.83 -2.65 -21.87
CA TYR A 89 0.28 -3.10 -22.69
C TYR A 89 0.60 -2.14 -23.84
N ALA A 90 -0.43 -1.63 -24.53
CA ALA A 90 -0.27 -0.66 -25.62
C ALA A 90 0.34 0.66 -25.10
N ALA A 91 -0.17 1.20 -23.99
CA ALA A 91 0.34 2.42 -23.38
C ALA A 91 1.79 2.23 -22.89
N GLN A 92 2.12 1.07 -22.33
CA GLN A 92 3.47 0.73 -21.90
C GLN A 92 4.44 0.66 -23.09
N LYS A 93 4.05 0.03 -24.22
CA LYS A 93 4.86 0.02 -25.44
C LYS A 93 5.06 1.42 -26.01
N MET A 94 4.02 2.23 -26.06
CA MET A 94 4.09 3.63 -26.51
C MET A 94 5.12 4.42 -25.69
N MET A 95 5.04 4.35 -24.35
CA MET A 95 5.95 5.11 -23.48
C MET A 95 7.37 4.56 -23.48
N LYS A 96 7.55 3.25 -23.23
CA LYS A 96 8.88 2.66 -23.01
C LYS A 96 9.63 2.39 -24.30
N ALA A 97 8.96 1.93 -25.35
CA ALA A 97 9.61 1.62 -26.63
C ALA A 97 9.49 2.77 -27.65
N GLY A 98 8.35 3.47 -27.68
CA GLY A 98 8.13 4.61 -28.58
C GLY A 98 8.85 5.87 -28.11
N PHE A 99 8.35 6.49 -27.03
CA PHE A 99 8.92 7.72 -26.48
C PHE A 99 10.22 7.52 -25.70
N ARG A 100 10.56 6.26 -25.37
CA ARG A 100 11.76 5.88 -24.60
C ARG A 100 11.81 6.53 -23.22
N SER A 101 10.66 6.63 -22.57
CA SER A 101 10.47 7.23 -21.25
C SER A 101 9.95 6.20 -20.24
N ASN A 102 10.41 6.35 -18.99
CA ASN A 102 9.89 5.60 -17.84
C ASN A 102 8.93 6.40 -16.97
N ALA A 103 8.56 7.63 -17.33
CA ALA A 103 7.49 8.42 -16.73
C ALA A 103 6.10 7.84 -17.02
N PHE A 104 5.90 6.58 -16.63
CA PHE A 104 4.67 5.81 -16.74
C PHE A 104 4.42 5.11 -15.41
N ASP A 105 3.38 5.52 -14.68
CA ASP A 105 3.04 4.94 -13.38
C ASP A 105 1.51 4.92 -13.21
N PRO A 106 0.93 3.82 -12.68
CA PRO A 106 -0.52 3.70 -12.54
C PRO A 106 -1.01 4.27 -11.20
N ASN A 107 -2.32 4.50 -11.10
CA ASN A 107 -2.98 4.69 -9.79
C ASN A 107 -2.71 3.54 -8.78
N ALA A 108 -2.40 2.33 -9.25
CA ALA A 108 -2.00 1.19 -8.42
C ALA A 108 -0.73 1.44 -7.59
N ARG A 109 0.09 2.45 -7.93
CA ARG A 109 1.16 2.97 -7.06
C ARG A 109 0.67 3.29 -5.65
N ARG A 110 -0.54 3.86 -5.55
CA ARG A 110 -1.18 4.26 -4.29
C ARG A 110 -1.94 3.12 -3.62
N CYS A 111 -1.83 1.91 -4.13
CA CYS A 111 -2.59 0.76 -3.66
C CYS A 111 -1.65 -0.43 -3.38
N MET A 112 -1.14 -1.07 -4.44
CA MET A 112 -0.49 -2.37 -4.32
C MET A 112 1.04 -2.30 -4.28
N ALA A 113 1.66 -1.13 -4.48
CA ALA A 113 3.11 -1.03 -4.60
C ALA A 113 3.87 -1.61 -3.39
N SER A 114 3.40 -1.38 -2.16
CA SER A 114 4.02 -1.95 -0.96
C SER A 114 3.89 -3.46 -0.91
N ALA A 115 2.73 -4.01 -1.32
CA ALA A 115 2.52 -5.45 -1.40
C ALA A 115 3.46 -6.10 -2.43
N VAL A 116 3.54 -5.53 -3.64
CA VAL A 116 4.42 -6.01 -4.72
C VAL A 116 5.89 -6.06 -4.27
N VAL A 117 6.37 -5.00 -3.61
CA VAL A 117 7.75 -4.96 -3.12
C VAL A 117 7.96 -5.97 -2.00
N GLY A 118 6.99 -6.16 -1.09
CA GLY A 118 7.02 -7.20 -0.08
C GLY A 118 7.09 -8.61 -0.69
N PHE A 119 6.26 -8.89 -1.68
CA PHE A 119 6.28 -10.16 -2.42
C PHE A 119 7.64 -10.41 -3.10
N TYR A 120 8.21 -9.41 -3.78
CA TYR A 120 9.54 -9.55 -4.37
C TYR A 120 10.64 -9.77 -3.33
N GLN A 121 10.60 -9.07 -2.18
CA GLN A 121 11.61 -9.23 -1.14
C GLN A 121 11.52 -10.57 -0.41
N THR A 122 10.32 -11.13 -0.25
CA THR A 122 10.12 -12.40 0.48
C THR A 122 10.15 -13.63 -0.42
N PHE A 123 9.56 -13.55 -1.62
CA PHE A 123 9.34 -14.71 -2.49
C PHE A 123 10.00 -14.58 -3.88
N GLY A 124 10.49 -13.40 -4.25
CA GLY A 124 11.11 -13.14 -5.55
C GLY A 124 10.12 -13.10 -6.73
N VAL A 125 8.82 -13.23 -6.47
CA VAL A 125 7.73 -13.19 -7.45
C VAL A 125 6.54 -12.44 -6.85
N ASP A 126 5.77 -11.76 -7.70
CA ASP A 126 4.57 -11.01 -7.31
C ASP A 126 3.33 -11.92 -7.17
N GLU A 127 2.29 -11.37 -6.55
CA GLU A 127 0.96 -11.94 -6.30
C GLU A 127 0.88 -13.07 -5.23
N PRO A 128 -0.31 -13.27 -4.62
CA PRO A 128 -0.50 -14.31 -3.60
C PRO A 128 -0.26 -15.73 -4.11
N SER A 129 0.26 -16.61 -3.25
CA SER A 129 0.41 -18.04 -3.53
C SER A 129 -0.88 -18.86 -3.33
N GLY A 130 -1.84 -18.32 -2.57
CA GLY A 130 -3.14 -18.93 -2.30
C GLY A 130 -4.24 -18.46 -3.25
N CYS A 131 -5.48 -18.88 -2.98
CA CYS A 131 -6.65 -18.46 -3.76
C CYS A 131 -7.91 -18.36 -2.88
N TYR A 132 -9.03 -17.95 -3.45
CA TYR A 132 -10.24 -17.73 -2.64
C TYR A 132 -10.83 -19.00 -2.01
N ASP A 133 -10.46 -20.18 -2.50
CA ASP A 133 -10.92 -21.47 -1.95
C ASP A 133 -10.35 -21.73 -0.54
N ASP A 134 -9.27 -21.03 -0.18
CA ASP A 134 -8.69 -21.08 1.17
C ASP A 134 -9.69 -20.57 2.24
N ILE A 135 -10.66 -19.73 1.84
CA ILE A 135 -11.69 -19.22 2.75
C ILE A 135 -12.56 -20.36 3.29
N GLU A 136 -12.88 -21.37 2.47
CA GLU A 136 -13.70 -22.50 2.90
C GLU A 136 -12.91 -23.57 3.68
N LEU A 137 -11.57 -23.53 3.60
CA LEU A 137 -10.69 -24.51 4.23
C LEU A 137 -10.14 -24.04 5.58
N THR A 138 -10.07 -22.73 5.80
CA THR A 138 -9.44 -22.18 7.00
C THR A 138 -10.28 -22.40 8.27
N ASP A 139 -9.57 -22.43 9.39
CA ASP A 139 -10.11 -22.44 10.75
C ASP A 139 -9.96 -21.07 11.42
N THR A 140 -9.11 -20.18 10.90
CA THR A 140 -8.93 -18.84 11.46
C THR A 140 -8.80 -17.82 10.33
N VAL A 141 -9.56 -16.73 10.43
CA VAL A 141 -9.46 -15.56 9.56
C VAL A 141 -8.96 -14.39 10.40
N ILE A 142 -7.82 -13.82 10.02
CA ILE A 142 -7.27 -12.63 10.66
C ILE A 142 -7.37 -11.47 9.67
N SER A 143 -8.24 -10.52 9.96
CA SER A 143 -8.37 -9.28 9.20
C SER A 143 -7.43 -8.21 9.75
N TRP A 144 -6.26 -8.08 9.13
CA TRP A 144 -5.26 -7.05 9.47
C TRP A 144 -5.53 -5.75 8.72
N GLY A 145 -6.19 -4.79 9.37
CA GLY A 145 -6.54 -3.48 8.82
C GLY A 145 -7.57 -3.52 7.69
N SER A 146 -8.10 -4.70 7.36
CA SER A 146 -8.93 -4.91 6.18
C SER A 146 -10.42 -4.76 6.52
N ASN A 147 -11.05 -3.70 6.02
CA ASN A 147 -12.51 -3.56 6.07
C ASN A 147 -13.17 -4.40 4.96
N MET A 148 -13.11 -5.73 5.08
CA MET A 148 -13.62 -6.66 4.07
C MET A 148 -15.12 -6.51 3.84
N ALA A 149 -15.90 -6.25 4.89
CA ALA A 149 -17.35 -6.10 4.80
C ALA A 149 -17.80 -5.03 3.79
N GLU A 150 -17.02 -3.96 3.64
CA GLU A 150 -17.36 -2.83 2.77
C GLU A 150 -16.53 -2.79 1.47
N MET A 151 -15.26 -3.20 1.56
CA MET A 151 -14.30 -3.08 0.45
C MET A 151 -14.17 -4.37 -0.37
N HIS A 152 -14.41 -5.54 0.24
CA HIS A 152 -14.43 -6.84 -0.44
C HIS A 152 -15.68 -7.68 -0.07
N PRO A 153 -16.92 -7.17 -0.28
CA PRO A 153 -18.10 -7.73 0.39
C PRO A 153 -18.43 -9.18 0.00
N ILE A 154 -18.05 -9.61 -1.21
CA ILE A 154 -18.27 -11.00 -1.65
C ILE A 154 -17.32 -11.97 -0.95
N LEU A 155 -16.06 -11.58 -0.76
CA LEU A 155 -15.12 -12.38 0.02
C LEU A 155 -15.55 -12.42 1.48
N TRP A 156 -16.02 -11.28 2.01
CA TRP A 156 -16.57 -11.24 3.37
C TRP A 156 -17.82 -12.12 3.53
N SER A 157 -18.70 -12.18 2.53
CA SER A 157 -19.84 -13.10 2.52
C SER A 157 -19.40 -14.56 2.61
N ARG A 158 -18.31 -14.95 1.95
CA ARG A 158 -17.73 -16.32 2.06
C ARG A 158 -17.12 -16.57 3.44
N VAL A 159 -16.39 -15.59 3.99
CA VAL A 159 -15.88 -15.66 5.38
C VAL A 159 -17.04 -15.81 6.38
N THR A 160 -18.11 -15.05 6.17
CA THR A 160 -19.31 -15.10 7.01
C THR A 160 -19.98 -16.47 6.93
N ASP A 161 -20.14 -17.01 5.73
CA ASP A 161 -20.70 -18.35 5.52
C ASP A 161 -19.85 -19.43 6.22
N ARG A 162 -18.52 -19.37 6.05
CA ARG A 162 -17.59 -20.29 6.73
C ARG A 162 -17.69 -20.19 8.25
N LYS A 163 -17.67 -18.98 8.81
CA LYS A 163 -17.78 -18.72 10.24
C LYS A 163 -19.12 -19.18 10.82
N LEU A 164 -20.23 -18.88 10.16
CA LEU A 164 -21.56 -19.22 10.67
C LEU A 164 -21.92 -20.69 10.49
N SER A 165 -21.30 -21.38 9.52
CA SER A 165 -21.51 -22.82 9.31
C SER A 165 -20.76 -23.70 10.33
N ASP A 166 -19.69 -23.18 10.95
CA ASP A 166 -18.91 -23.88 11.97
C ASP A 166 -18.35 -22.87 13.01
N PRO A 167 -19.22 -22.24 13.82
CA PRO A 167 -18.83 -21.11 14.68
C PRO A 167 -17.93 -21.50 15.86
N ASP A 168 -17.99 -22.78 16.27
CA ASP A 168 -17.18 -23.32 17.36
C ASP A 168 -15.71 -23.47 16.90
N ARG A 169 -15.50 -23.98 15.68
CA ARG A 169 -14.17 -24.20 15.10
C ARG A 169 -13.58 -22.94 14.48
N VAL A 170 -14.36 -22.23 13.65
CA VAL A 170 -13.84 -21.12 12.85
C VAL A 170 -13.76 -19.86 13.70
N LYS A 171 -12.60 -19.21 13.74
CA LYS A 171 -12.39 -17.94 14.45
C LYS A 171 -12.12 -16.77 13.51
N VAL A 172 -12.70 -15.62 13.83
CA VAL A 172 -12.50 -14.37 13.10
C VAL A 172 -11.90 -13.34 14.06
N ILE A 173 -10.69 -12.86 13.73
CA ILE A 173 -9.99 -11.83 14.49
C ILE A 173 -9.93 -10.57 13.63
N SER A 174 -10.46 -9.45 14.13
CA SER A 174 -10.43 -8.15 13.45
C SER A 174 -9.43 -7.23 14.13
N ILE A 175 -8.36 -6.84 13.43
CA ILE A 175 -7.30 -5.96 13.95
C ILE A 175 -7.39 -4.65 13.17
N GLN A 176 -7.87 -3.57 13.80
CA GLN A 176 -8.24 -2.32 13.13
C GLN A 176 -7.78 -1.08 13.90
N THR A 177 -7.76 0.07 13.23
CA THR A 177 -7.54 1.36 13.92
C THR A 177 -8.84 2.04 14.37
N TYR A 178 -9.99 1.51 13.93
CA TYR A 178 -11.34 1.93 14.33
C TYR A 178 -12.33 0.78 14.08
N THR A 179 -13.40 0.72 14.88
CA THR A 179 -14.46 -0.29 14.70
C THR A 179 -15.29 -0.02 13.46
N HIS A 180 -15.61 -1.08 12.71
CA HIS A 180 -16.43 -1.03 11.49
C HIS A 180 -17.09 -2.40 11.23
N ARG A 181 -17.88 -2.53 10.16
CA ARG A 181 -18.74 -3.71 9.91
C ARG A 181 -18.03 -5.08 9.82
N THR A 182 -16.72 -5.10 9.57
CA THR A 182 -15.95 -6.37 9.64
C THR A 182 -15.85 -6.87 11.09
N SER A 183 -15.86 -5.96 12.07
CA SER A 183 -15.80 -6.26 13.49
C SER A 183 -17.10 -6.91 14.01
N ASP A 184 -18.24 -6.66 13.37
CA ASP A 184 -19.55 -7.20 13.80
C ASP A 184 -19.61 -8.75 13.79
N LEU A 185 -18.76 -9.41 12.99
CA LEU A 185 -18.66 -10.88 12.92
C LEU A 185 -17.51 -11.43 13.79
N ALA A 186 -16.59 -10.57 14.24
CA ALA A 186 -15.35 -11.02 14.84
C ALA A 186 -15.57 -11.65 16.22
N ASP A 187 -14.91 -12.77 16.48
CA ASP A 187 -14.79 -13.33 17.84
C ASP A 187 -13.92 -12.45 18.73
N THR A 188 -12.98 -11.72 18.11
CA THR A 188 -12.06 -10.81 18.81
C THR A 188 -11.83 -9.58 17.95
N GLU A 189 -12.08 -8.40 18.52
CA GLU A 189 -11.66 -7.12 17.96
C GLU A 189 -10.45 -6.60 18.72
N ILE A 190 -9.44 -6.15 17.99
CA ILE A 190 -8.27 -5.47 18.54
C ILE A 190 -8.19 -4.11 17.87
N LEU A 191 -8.41 -3.06 18.64
CA LEU A 191 -8.17 -1.69 18.20
C LEU A 191 -6.72 -1.31 18.51
N PHE A 192 -6.01 -0.79 17.51
CA PHE A 192 -4.61 -0.40 17.68
C PHE A 192 -4.32 1.02 17.17
N SER A 193 -3.32 1.65 17.78
CA SER A 193 -2.80 2.96 17.40
C SER A 193 -2.15 2.92 16.01
N PRO A 194 -2.47 3.84 15.08
CA PRO A 194 -1.88 3.85 13.73
C PRO A 194 -0.34 3.77 13.72
N ASN A 195 0.22 3.03 12.76
CA ASN A 195 1.66 2.77 12.56
C ASN A 195 2.35 1.93 13.66
N THR A 196 1.59 1.26 14.53
CA THR A 196 2.14 0.35 15.57
C THR A 196 1.93 -1.12 15.26
N ASP A 197 1.32 -1.39 14.11
CA ASP A 197 1.07 -2.71 13.55
C ASP A 197 2.37 -3.50 13.35
N THR A 198 3.44 -2.87 12.85
CA THR A 198 4.76 -3.52 12.79
C THR A 198 5.27 -4.04 14.14
N ALA A 199 4.90 -3.42 15.27
CA ALA A 199 5.21 -3.93 16.60
C ALA A 199 4.37 -5.16 16.95
N LEU A 200 3.08 -5.20 16.55
CA LEU A 200 2.23 -6.39 16.69
C LEU A 200 2.80 -7.59 15.90
N TRP A 201 3.25 -7.40 14.65
CA TRP A 201 3.86 -8.47 13.87
C TRP A 201 5.11 -9.03 14.56
N ASN A 202 5.99 -8.15 15.05
CA ASN A 202 7.19 -8.56 15.76
C ASN A 202 6.89 -9.20 17.12
N TYR A 203 5.82 -8.77 17.81
CA TYR A 203 5.35 -9.42 19.04
C TYR A 203 4.88 -10.85 18.76
N VAL A 204 4.05 -11.07 17.74
CA VAL A 204 3.61 -12.43 17.36
C VAL A 204 4.82 -13.32 17.02
N ALA A 205 5.78 -12.79 16.25
CA ALA A 205 7.01 -13.51 15.95
C ALA A 205 7.82 -13.81 17.20
N ARG A 206 7.93 -12.86 18.14
CA ARG A 206 8.60 -13.06 19.43
C ARG A 206 7.93 -14.16 20.23
N GLU A 207 6.61 -14.17 20.34
CA GLU A 207 5.86 -15.20 21.07
C GLU A 207 6.14 -16.59 20.50
N ILE A 208 6.15 -16.74 19.18
CA ILE A 208 6.52 -18.01 18.51
C ILE A 208 7.98 -18.39 18.84
N VAL A 209 8.92 -17.45 18.73
CA VAL A 209 10.36 -17.74 18.87
C VAL A 209 10.80 -17.98 20.32
N TYR A 210 10.22 -17.27 21.28
CA TYR A 210 10.63 -17.31 22.68
C TYR A 210 9.75 -18.20 23.54
N ASN A 211 8.43 -18.15 23.35
CA ASN A 211 7.47 -18.75 24.26
C ASN A 211 6.80 -20.01 23.70
N HIS A 212 6.71 -20.13 22.36
CA HIS A 212 6.14 -21.28 21.66
C HIS A 212 7.10 -21.86 20.59
N PRO A 213 8.37 -22.18 20.94
CA PRO A 213 9.33 -22.69 19.97
C PRO A 213 8.93 -24.05 19.37
N ASP A 214 8.00 -24.77 20.00
CA ASP A 214 7.37 -26.00 19.53
C ASP A 214 6.40 -25.76 18.34
N ALA A 215 5.89 -24.54 18.17
CA ALA A 215 5.09 -24.16 17.01
C ALA A 215 5.91 -23.93 15.73
N ILE A 216 7.26 -23.93 15.82
CA ILE A 216 8.15 -23.71 14.69
C ILE A 216 8.36 -25.02 13.92
N ASP A 217 7.95 -25.07 12.65
CA ASP A 217 8.35 -26.13 11.73
C ASP A 217 9.81 -25.96 11.29
N TRP A 218 10.73 -26.52 12.09
CA TRP A 218 12.15 -26.48 11.81
C TRP A 218 12.56 -27.20 10.52
N ASN A 219 11.78 -28.17 10.05
CA ASN A 219 12.09 -28.84 8.78
C ASN A 219 11.81 -27.91 7.62
N PHE A 220 10.70 -27.15 7.68
CA PHE A 220 10.38 -26.14 6.69
C PHE A 220 11.41 -25.01 6.71
N ILE A 221 11.72 -24.44 7.88
CA ILE A 221 12.69 -23.35 8.01
C ILE A 221 14.04 -23.74 7.40
N LYS A 222 14.61 -24.89 7.79
CA LYS A 222 15.93 -25.33 7.32
C LYS A 222 16.00 -25.58 5.80
N LYS A 223 14.88 -25.89 5.16
CA LYS A 223 14.83 -26.22 3.72
C LYS A 223 14.45 -25.04 2.85
N HIS A 224 13.68 -24.08 3.36
CA HIS A 224 12.94 -23.12 2.53
C HIS A 224 13.08 -21.67 2.96
N ILE A 225 13.70 -21.38 4.11
CA ILE A 225 13.76 -20.02 4.66
C ILE A 225 15.20 -19.59 4.91
N VAL A 226 15.48 -18.35 4.53
CA VAL A 226 16.65 -17.56 4.98
C VAL A 226 16.15 -16.39 5.81
N PHE A 227 16.95 -15.93 6.78
CA PHE A 227 16.63 -14.75 7.57
C PHE A 227 17.43 -13.56 7.01
N ALA A 228 16.80 -12.39 6.93
CA ALA A 228 17.44 -11.19 6.44
C ALA A 228 17.08 -9.96 7.29
N ALA A 229 17.96 -8.96 7.27
CA ALA A 229 17.73 -7.65 7.86
C ALA A 229 17.88 -6.55 6.81
N GLY A 230 17.15 -5.44 7.03
CA GLY A 230 17.26 -4.21 6.25
C GLY A 230 17.61 -3.00 7.12
N PRO A 231 17.92 -1.85 6.50
CA PRO A 231 18.19 -0.61 7.22
C PRO A 231 16.94 -0.03 7.89
N VAL A 232 17.10 0.60 9.05
CA VAL A 232 16.00 1.17 9.86
C VAL A 232 15.77 2.68 9.64
N ASN A 233 16.71 3.36 8.97
CA ASN A 233 16.77 4.81 8.78
C ASN A 233 16.55 5.21 7.32
N ILE A 234 15.39 4.84 6.76
CA ILE A 234 15.11 4.93 5.32
C ILE A 234 14.27 6.16 4.90
N GLY A 235 14.00 7.08 5.82
CA GLY A 235 13.18 8.26 5.57
C GLY A 235 11.69 7.95 5.38
N TYR A 236 10.97 8.87 4.74
CA TYR A 236 9.51 8.89 4.59
C TYR A 236 9.06 9.16 3.14
N GLY A 237 9.99 9.17 2.18
CA GLY A 237 9.69 9.38 0.77
C GLY A 237 9.40 10.85 0.41
N MET A 238 9.88 11.79 1.22
CA MET A 238 9.72 13.23 0.93
C MET A 238 10.88 13.77 0.10
N ARG A 239 10.76 15.03 -0.33
CA ARG A 239 11.83 15.75 -1.03
C ARG A 239 13.08 15.85 -0.17
N ARG A 240 14.25 15.64 -0.77
CA ARG A 240 15.55 15.71 -0.09
C ARG A 240 16.30 17.02 -0.29
N LYS A 241 17.18 17.36 0.68
CA LYS A 241 17.99 18.58 0.67
C LYS A 241 18.74 18.72 -0.66
N GLY A 242 18.65 19.91 -1.27
CA GLY A 242 19.27 20.23 -2.56
C GLY A 242 18.38 19.97 -3.77
N GLU A 243 17.23 19.30 -3.61
CA GLU A 243 16.25 19.22 -4.69
C GLU A 243 15.66 20.60 -5.00
N LYS A 244 15.49 20.89 -6.30
CA LYS A 244 15.02 22.18 -6.82
C LYS A 244 13.77 22.70 -6.12
N SER A 245 12.79 21.83 -5.82
CA SER A 245 11.55 22.25 -5.16
C SER A 245 11.77 22.81 -3.75
N LEU A 246 12.79 22.34 -3.02
CA LEU A 246 13.14 22.88 -1.71
C LEU A 246 13.94 24.18 -1.84
N VAL A 247 14.85 24.24 -2.81
CA VAL A 247 15.69 25.43 -3.07
C VAL A 247 14.85 26.62 -3.54
N ASP A 248 13.83 26.37 -4.36
CA ASP A 248 12.91 27.40 -4.87
C ASP A 248 12.00 27.99 -3.77
N GLY A 249 12.07 27.51 -2.53
CA GLY A 249 11.35 28.10 -1.38
C GLY A 249 9.82 27.99 -1.46
N LYS A 250 9.30 26.94 -2.12
CA LYS A 250 7.85 26.80 -2.39
C LYS A 250 7.03 26.26 -1.22
N TYR A 251 7.68 25.87 -0.13
CA TYR A 251 7.02 25.23 1.02
C TYR A 251 6.96 26.19 2.20
N THR A 252 5.81 26.16 2.88
CA THR A 252 5.58 26.83 4.15
C THR A 252 6.44 26.24 5.26
N GLU A 253 6.60 26.97 6.37
CA GLU A 253 7.33 26.48 7.55
C GLU A 253 6.74 25.17 8.11
N LEU A 254 5.41 25.04 8.11
CA LEU A 254 4.71 23.85 8.56
C LEU A 254 4.97 22.63 7.64
N GLU A 255 4.99 22.84 6.33
CA GLU A 255 5.36 21.77 5.38
C GLU A 255 6.82 21.34 5.57
N MET A 256 7.70 22.31 5.83
CA MET A 256 9.11 22.05 6.10
C MET A 256 9.33 21.28 7.41
N GLU A 257 8.46 21.42 8.41
CA GLU A 257 8.51 20.58 9.62
C GLU A 257 8.38 19.10 9.27
N THR A 258 7.44 18.75 8.39
CA THR A 258 7.24 17.36 7.94
C THR A 258 8.36 16.91 7.00
N ILE A 259 8.74 17.72 6.02
CA ILE A 259 9.79 17.38 5.05
C ILE A 259 11.14 17.18 5.76
N SER A 260 11.45 17.96 6.80
CA SER A 260 12.74 17.84 7.49
C SER A 260 12.96 16.46 8.11
N LYS A 261 11.89 15.75 8.48
CA LYS A 261 11.94 14.38 9.01
C LYS A 261 12.49 13.35 8.01
N GLU A 262 12.45 13.65 6.72
CA GLU A 262 13.11 12.85 5.68
C GLU A 262 14.64 12.87 5.81
N MET A 263 15.22 13.95 6.35
CA MET A 263 16.66 14.05 6.56
C MET A 263 17.07 13.38 7.86
N SER A 264 16.36 13.70 8.95
CA SER A 264 16.64 13.13 10.25
C SER A 264 15.46 13.29 11.19
N LYS A 265 15.42 12.47 12.23
CA LYS A 265 14.46 12.58 13.33
C LYS A 265 15.13 12.33 14.66
N LYS A 266 14.55 12.85 15.73
CA LYS A 266 14.88 12.41 17.09
C LYS A 266 14.16 11.11 17.39
N VAL A 267 14.88 10.12 17.88
CA VAL A 267 14.33 8.83 18.30
C VAL A 267 13.42 9.06 19.51
N SER A 268 12.14 8.72 19.37
CA SER A 268 11.15 8.89 20.45
C SER A 268 11.21 7.74 21.47
N ALA A 269 10.70 7.99 22.68
CA ALA A 269 10.51 6.94 23.71
C ALA A 269 9.73 5.72 23.20
N LYS A 270 8.78 5.93 22.28
CA LYS A 270 7.93 4.86 21.73
C LYS A 270 8.71 3.89 20.85
N GLU A 271 9.64 4.38 20.04
CA GLU A 271 10.41 3.55 19.09
C GLU A 271 11.79 3.14 19.60
N ALA A 272 12.31 3.80 20.65
CA ALA A 272 13.64 3.52 21.18
C ALA A 272 13.88 2.05 21.55
N PRO A 273 12.96 1.32 22.22
CA PRO A 273 13.17 -0.09 22.50
C PRO A 273 13.31 -0.95 21.24
N ALA A 274 12.48 -0.71 20.23
CA ALA A 274 12.55 -1.40 18.94
C ALA A 274 13.84 -1.12 18.16
N LEU A 275 14.44 0.07 18.36
CA LEU A 275 15.67 0.48 17.68
C LEU A 275 16.96 0.19 18.47
N ALA A 276 16.85 -0.22 19.73
CA ALA A 276 17.99 -0.55 20.58
C ALA A 276 18.89 -1.66 20.00
N PRO A 277 18.38 -2.74 19.36
CA PRO A 277 19.22 -3.73 18.69
C PRO A 277 20.09 -3.16 17.57
N TYR A 278 19.71 -2.00 17.03
CA TYR A 278 20.40 -1.28 15.96
C TYR A 278 21.28 -0.14 16.48
N GLY A 279 21.43 0.00 17.81
CA GLY A 279 22.34 0.95 18.44
C GLY A 279 21.77 2.35 18.70
N TYR A 280 20.45 2.55 18.57
CA TYR A 280 19.80 3.82 18.88
C TYR A 280 19.18 3.82 20.28
N LYS A 281 19.22 4.96 20.95
CA LYS A 281 18.48 5.24 22.20
C LYS A 281 17.58 6.45 22.04
N GLU A 282 16.63 6.59 22.97
CA GLU A 282 15.77 7.77 23.04
C GLU A 282 16.60 9.07 23.04
N GLY A 283 16.16 10.04 22.26
CA GLY A 283 16.81 11.35 22.12
C GLY A 283 17.98 11.38 21.13
N ASP A 284 18.48 10.23 20.67
CA ASP A 284 19.46 10.19 19.58
C ASP A 284 18.87 10.83 18.32
N VAL A 285 19.75 11.46 17.52
CA VAL A 285 19.40 11.92 16.18
C VAL A 285 19.68 10.79 15.20
N MET A 286 18.62 10.27 14.58
CA MET A 286 18.70 9.30 13.51
C MET A 286 18.76 10.03 12.17
N GLU A 287 19.92 10.01 11.54
CA GLU A 287 20.11 10.51 10.18
C GLU A 287 19.56 9.49 9.17
N ASN A 288 18.58 9.93 8.38
CA ASN A 288 17.89 9.11 7.40
C ASN A 288 18.62 9.12 6.06
N THR A 289 18.76 7.94 5.49
CA THR A 289 19.19 7.73 4.12
C THR A 289 17.99 7.69 3.18
N ALA A 290 18.23 7.81 1.87
CA ALA A 290 17.17 7.62 0.89
C ALA A 290 16.67 6.17 0.95
N GLY A 291 15.36 5.99 0.77
CA GLY A 291 14.71 4.68 0.76
C GLY A 291 15.43 3.65 -0.11
N THR A 292 15.60 2.44 0.40
CA THR A 292 16.36 1.38 -0.26
C THR A 292 15.72 0.01 -0.07
N LEU A 293 15.97 -0.90 -1.01
CA LEU A 293 15.59 -2.32 -0.91
C LEU A 293 16.76 -3.20 -0.44
N LYS A 294 17.87 -2.59 -0.03
CA LYS A 294 19.03 -3.30 0.49
C LYS A 294 18.65 -4.12 1.71
N HIS A 295 19.09 -5.37 1.70
CA HIS A 295 18.99 -6.30 2.81
C HIS A 295 20.22 -7.22 2.78
N TRP A 296 20.49 -7.88 3.90
CA TRP A 296 21.58 -8.84 4.03
C TRP A 296 21.10 -10.03 4.86
N GLU A 297 21.64 -11.20 4.55
CA GLU A 297 21.36 -12.42 5.29
C GLU A 297 21.87 -12.31 6.73
N ILE A 298 21.10 -12.84 7.67
CA ILE A 298 21.43 -12.91 9.10
C ILE A 298 21.17 -14.33 9.62
N SER A 299 21.72 -14.67 10.78
CA SER A 299 21.41 -15.93 11.42
C SER A 299 20.01 -15.91 12.06
N PHE A 300 19.46 -17.09 12.34
CA PHE A 300 18.25 -17.20 13.17
C PHE A 300 18.45 -16.58 14.56
N GLU A 301 19.65 -16.69 15.14
CA GLU A 301 19.95 -16.11 16.46
C GLU A 301 19.96 -14.57 16.43
N ASP A 302 20.44 -13.97 15.34
CA ASP A 302 20.36 -12.52 15.13
C ASP A 302 18.91 -12.06 14.94
N TYR A 303 18.11 -12.82 14.19
CA TYR A 303 16.68 -12.58 14.05
C TYR A 303 15.96 -12.69 15.40
N LYS A 304 16.24 -13.75 16.17
CA LYS A 304 15.71 -13.91 17.53
C LYS A 304 16.08 -12.73 18.43
N LYS A 305 17.34 -12.28 18.38
CA LYS A 305 17.81 -11.11 19.14
C LYS A 305 17.08 -9.82 18.75
N SER A 306 16.74 -9.62 17.47
CA SER A 306 16.00 -8.43 17.04
C SER A 306 14.56 -8.41 17.58
N LEU A 307 13.98 -9.57 17.88
CA LEU A 307 12.64 -9.70 18.46
C LEU A 307 12.58 -9.45 19.97
N ALA A 308 13.73 -9.49 20.67
CA ALA A 308 13.79 -9.37 22.12
C ALA A 308 13.04 -8.16 22.72
N PRO A 309 13.09 -6.94 22.11
CA PRO A 309 12.41 -5.77 22.65
C PRO A 309 10.88 -5.84 22.60
N TYR A 310 10.30 -6.66 21.71
CA TYR A 310 8.87 -6.71 21.46
C TYR A 310 8.11 -7.52 22.50
N THR A 311 8.32 -7.26 23.79
CA THR A 311 7.60 -7.93 24.89
C THR A 311 6.13 -7.52 24.94
N LEU A 312 5.30 -8.25 25.69
CA LEU A 312 3.90 -7.85 25.92
C LEU A 312 3.81 -6.43 26.50
N ASP A 313 4.56 -6.14 27.58
CA ASP A 313 4.56 -4.82 28.23
C ASP A 313 4.92 -3.68 27.27
N TYR A 314 5.94 -3.86 26.43
CA TYR A 314 6.35 -2.84 25.47
C TYR A 314 5.31 -2.69 24.37
N THR A 315 4.91 -3.80 23.76
CA THR A 315 3.99 -3.81 22.62
C THR A 315 2.62 -3.28 23.01
N ALA A 316 1.99 -3.81 24.08
CA ALA A 316 0.68 -3.36 24.54
C ALA A 316 0.67 -1.85 24.84
N LYS A 317 1.73 -1.33 25.48
CA LYS A 317 1.85 0.09 25.81
C LYS A 317 1.87 1.01 24.59
N ILE A 318 2.51 0.61 23.49
CA ILE A 318 2.58 1.44 22.29
C ILE A 318 1.43 1.18 21.31
N VAL A 319 0.90 -0.04 21.32
CA VAL A 319 -0.09 -0.51 20.34
C VAL A 319 -1.51 -0.13 20.72
N LYS A 320 -1.86 -0.07 22.01
CA LYS A 320 -3.26 0.12 22.44
C LYS A 320 -3.97 1.24 21.67
N GLY A 321 -5.11 0.90 21.09
CA GLY A 321 -5.95 1.83 20.32
C GLY A 321 -6.71 2.78 21.23
N ASP A 322 -7.10 2.30 22.41
CA ASP A 322 -7.68 3.11 23.47
C ASP A 322 -6.59 3.45 24.52
N PRO A 323 -6.24 4.75 24.69
CA PRO A 323 -5.30 5.19 25.72
C PRO A 323 -5.71 4.82 27.16
N ASP A 324 -6.98 4.54 27.41
CA ASP A 324 -7.52 4.22 28.73
C ASP A 324 -7.69 2.70 28.96
N GLU A 325 -7.47 1.87 27.93
CA GLU A 325 -7.49 0.40 28.08
C GLU A 325 -6.41 -0.07 29.05
N ASP A 326 -6.83 -0.91 30.02
CA ASP A 326 -5.93 -1.57 30.96
C ASP A 326 -5.20 -2.71 30.25
N ILE A 327 -3.92 -2.83 30.54
CA ILE A 327 -3.03 -3.85 29.99
C ILE A 327 -2.84 -5.03 30.94
N ASN A 328 -3.50 -5.01 32.11
CA ASN A 328 -3.43 -6.05 33.15
C ASN A 328 -4.75 -6.82 33.30
#